data_AF-A0A5C6B6Q1-F1
#
_entry.id   AF-A0A5C6B6Q1-F1
#
_cell.length_a   1.000
_cell.length_b   1.000
_cell.length_c   1.000
_cell.angle_alpha   90.00
_cell.angle_beta   90.00
_cell.angle_gamma   90.00
#
_symmetry.space_group_name_H-M   'P 1'
#
loop_
_entity.id
_entity.type
_entity.pdbx_description
1 polymer ?
#
loop_
_entity_poly.entity_id
_entity_poly.type
_entity_poly.pdbx_seq_one_letter_code
_entity_poly.pdbx_strand_id
1 'polypeptide(L)'
;MSSTLDESLIRLPFNVTRIRFQIRPQQSRRVAPHHAALVYALLCNAYAAKHHCEPAMPDGILLNAPDQGVRHLGPDCPLTIGLTAISPTIGQGHQTLQDLIDGLRAIGRRPPKSQRLGKFSLGPIDDIVAGKKIQTARLARRVDPAFTTRQLDQINHRDALTLRFVTPLRCSLPKNRRRDGHSFFDDSIFPAHTFLSRLRGRLHELGWPGPVNAGAMNTAPDNADQQVNVTENRLVWLDVGYGSEKSRKTLGGAVGQITLTGLTEIDRIALVLGQYCRVGESTRFGFGEYEIAELGDQVYRCPRGQSLVELAADAIDPAEAEKITTRLQLGSGVLLTGVTQVREGSYRCDPHHRVRIAKPSGGERMLAIPTRRDRAIQQVLLPLLADGIDGFLESSSMAYRRGLGRTQAARRIKQAKRDGYTWAIKADFLGFFDHVDHQLLRERLAAYLRDDATIDWIMNCVSAGSPSPGVGLPTGSPLSPVLANLFLDQFDEHLCPDDSILVRYADDFLVLCRSHDRADEIFRRAEAEAERLRLELNADKTKMIDMDHPFEFLGFRFSRSTTVGKNDADGVPWQTESDGGPVEAQDIMWSSAKPARQTMFPRVSRVGRNAGSRGASEAISKSHCG
;
A
#
# COMPACT_ATOMS: atom_id res chain seq x y z
N MET A 1 18.51 -39.51 -9.29
CA MET A 1 18.56 -40.30 -8.05
C MET A 1 17.44 -39.79 -7.17
N SER A 2 16.45 -40.63 -6.88
CA SER A 2 15.31 -40.29 -6.01
C SER A 2 15.86 -40.08 -4.59
N SER A 3 16.01 -38.83 -4.15
CA SER A 3 16.14 -38.57 -2.71
C SER A 3 14.81 -39.01 -2.11
N THR A 4 14.84 -40.08 -1.31
CA THR A 4 13.73 -40.41 -0.43
C THR A 4 13.61 -39.29 0.58
N LEU A 5 12.86 -38.25 0.22
CA LEU A 5 12.42 -37.21 1.12
C LEU A 5 11.89 -37.89 2.38
N ASP A 6 12.45 -37.53 3.54
CA ASP A 6 11.86 -37.95 4.80
C ASP A 6 10.45 -37.36 4.87
N GLU A 7 9.44 -38.24 4.74
CA GLU A 7 8.02 -37.84 4.80
C GLU A 7 7.71 -37.05 6.08
N SER A 8 8.50 -37.24 7.15
CA SER A 8 8.36 -36.49 8.40
C SER A 8 8.56 -34.97 8.22
N LEU A 9 9.40 -34.56 7.26
CA LEU A 9 9.70 -33.15 6.98
C LEU A 9 8.59 -32.47 6.17
N ILE A 10 7.82 -33.24 5.40
CA ILE A 10 6.74 -32.71 4.55
C ILE A 10 5.41 -32.65 5.34
N ARG A 11 5.25 -33.52 6.35
CA ARG A 11 4.04 -33.60 7.16
C ARG A 11 4.04 -32.54 8.25
N LEU A 12 2.91 -31.82 8.35
CA LEU A 12 2.69 -30.89 9.45
C LEU A 12 2.27 -31.62 10.73
N PRO A 13 2.88 -31.31 11.89
CA PRO A 13 2.48 -31.86 13.18
C PRO A 13 1.22 -31.22 13.75
N PHE A 14 0.70 -30.18 13.09
CA PHE A 14 -0.45 -29.41 13.52
C PHE A 14 -1.55 -29.36 12.46
N ASN A 15 -2.74 -28.98 12.92
CA ASN A 15 -3.92 -28.84 12.09
C ASN A 15 -4.10 -27.37 11.70
N VAL A 16 -4.51 -27.14 10.46
CA VAL A 16 -4.79 -25.82 9.93
C VAL A 16 -6.24 -25.78 9.47
N THR A 17 -6.98 -24.82 10.01
CA THR A 17 -8.36 -24.54 9.66
C THR A 17 -8.43 -23.15 9.08
N ARG A 18 -9.22 -22.94 8.03
CA ARG A 18 -9.43 -21.61 7.45
C ARG A 18 -10.91 -21.32 7.26
N ILE A 19 -11.34 -20.17 7.74
CA ILE A 19 -12.71 -19.69 7.56
C ILE A 19 -12.72 -18.31 6.92
N ARG A 20 -13.79 -18.00 6.21
CA ARG A 20 -14.11 -16.67 5.71
C ARG A 20 -15.49 -16.25 6.17
N PHE A 21 -15.66 -14.96 6.43
CA PHE A 21 -16.96 -14.37 6.64
C PHE A 21 -16.94 -12.89 6.30
N GLN A 22 -18.12 -12.28 6.27
CA GLN A 22 -18.29 -10.85 6.08
C GLN A 22 -18.82 -10.20 7.36
N ILE A 23 -18.35 -9.00 7.67
CA ILE A 23 -18.98 -8.11 8.65
C ILE A 23 -19.69 -6.96 7.93
N ARG A 24 -20.93 -6.67 8.30
CA ARG A 24 -21.75 -5.58 7.75
C ARG A 24 -22.01 -4.53 8.82
N PRO A 25 -21.31 -3.39 8.81
CA PRO A 25 -21.64 -2.27 9.67
C PRO A 25 -23.08 -1.79 9.44
N GLN A 26 -23.80 -1.45 10.51
CA GLN A 26 -25.17 -0.90 10.40
C GLN A 26 -25.18 0.54 9.88
N GLN A 27 -24.05 1.23 9.95
CA GLN A 27 -23.89 2.60 9.49
C GLN A 27 -22.64 2.68 8.63
N SER A 28 -22.66 3.55 7.63
CA SER A 28 -21.50 3.81 6.80
C SER A 28 -20.35 4.40 7.61
N ARG A 29 -19.16 3.83 7.45
CA ARG A 29 -17.94 4.23 8.15
C ARG A 29 -16.82 4.39 7.13
N ARG A 30 -16.11 5.52 7.22
CA ARG A 30 -14.83 5.68 6.52
C ARG A 30 -13.72 5.02 7.34
N VAL A 31 -12.90 4.22 6.69
CA VAL A 31 -11.79 3.50 7.30
C VAL A 31 -10.49 3.76 6.54
N ALA A 32 -9.37 3.45 7.18
CA ALA A 32 -8.09 3.42 6.49
C ALA A 32 -8.12 2.34 5.41
N PRO A 33 -7.49 2.56 4.24
CA PRO A 33 -7.53 1.61 3.14
C PRO A 33 -6.82 0.28 3.49
N HIS A 34 -5.90 0.29 4.46
CA HIS A 34 -5.33 -0.93 5.00
C HIS A 34 -6.11 -1.45 6.23
N HIS A 35 -6.71 -2.63 6.14
CA HIS A 35 -7.67 -3.11 7.15
C HIS A 35 -7.09 -4.01 8.23
N ALA A 36 -5.85 -4.50 8.10
CA ALA A 36 -5.32 -5.50 9.03
C ALA A 36 -5.33 -5.03 10.50
N ALA A 37 -4.99 -3.76 10.75
CA ALA A 37 -5.00 -3.19 12.11
C ALA A 37 -6.43 -3.08 12.69
N LEU A 38 -7.41 -2.72 11.85
CA LEU A 38 -8.82 -2.68 12.23
C LEU A 38 -9.33 -4.08 12.58
N VAL A 39 -9.05 -5.06 11.72
CA VAL A 39 -9.45 -6.47 11.90
C VAL A 39 -8.78 -7.05 13.14
N TYR A 40 -7.49 -6.79 13.36
CA TYR A 40 -6.78 -7.23 14.56
C TYR A 40 -7.43 -6.71 15.84
N ALA A 41 -7.73 -5.42 15.91
CA ALA A 41 -8.39 -4.82 17.06
C ALA A 41 -9.81 -5.41 17.28
N LEU A 42 -10.56 -5.69 16.20
CA LEU A 42 -11.85 -6.35 16.28
C LEU A 42 -11.73 -7.76 16.89
N LEU A 43 -10.75 -8.55 16.46
CA LEU A 43 -10.54 -9.92 16.96
C LEU A 43 -10.09 -9.92 18.42
N CYS A 44 -9.21 -9.00 18.83
CA CYS A 44 -8.80 -8.87 20.22
C CYS A 44 -10.00 -8.53 21.13
N ASN A 45 -10.85 -7.59 20.70
CA ASN A 45 -12.06 -7.23 21.44
C ASN A 45 -13.09 -8.38 21.46
N ALA A 46 -13.21 -9.13 20.37
CA ALA A 46 -14.10 -10.28 20.29
C ALA A 46 -13.68 -11.37 21.29
N TYR A 47 -12.40 -11.70 21.32
CA TYR A 47 -11.86 -12.66 22.27
C TYR A 47 -12.06 -12.22 23.72
N ALA A 48 -11.72 -10.97 24.04
CA ALA A 48 -11.97 -10.38 25.35
C ALA A 48 -13.45 -10.44 25.77
N ALA A 49 -14.38 -10.15 24.85
CA ALA A 49 -15.81 -10.21 25.13
C ALA A 49 -16.30 -11.63 25.43
N LYS A 50 -15.69 -12.65 24.81
CA LYS A 50 -16.03 -14.06 25.04
C LYS A 50 -15.44 -14.63 26.32
N HIS A 51 -14.20 -14.26 26.66
CA HIS A 51 -13.45 -14.81 27.80
C HIS A 51 -13.41 -13.90 29.03
N HIS A 52 -13.99 -12.71 28.95
CA HIS A 52 -13.97 -11.71 30.03
C HIS A 52 -12.53 -11.34 30.48
N CYS A 53 -11.63 -11.15 29.52
CA CYS A 53 -10.23 -10.82 29.75
C CYS A 53 -9.81 -9.52 29.02
N GLU A 54 -8.55 -9.12 29.16
CA GLU A 54 -8.02 -7.99 28.38
C GLU A 54 -7.96 -8.32 26.87
N PRO A 55 -8.15 -7.32 25.98
CA PRO A 55 -8.06 -7.53 24.53
C PRO A 55 -6.70 -8.07 24.07
N ALA A 56 -6.69 -9.34 23.68
CA ALA A 56 -5.53 -10.02 23.11
C ALA A 56 -5.94 -10.94 21.95
N MET A 57 -5.03 -11.14 21.00
CA MET A 57 -5.22 -12.11 19.93
C MET A 57 -4.96 -13.51 20.48
N PRO A 58 -5.83 -14.51 20.22
CA PRO A 58 -5.59 -15.87 20.67
C PRO A 58 -4.36 -16.47 19.98
N ASP A 59 -3.66 -17.35 20.69
CA ASP A 59 -2.54 -18.10 20.12
C ASP A 59 -3.00 -18.95 18.92
N GLY A 60 -2.13 -19.04 17.92
CA GLY A 60 -2.41 -19.82 16.70
C GLY A 60 -3.41 -19.18 15.73
N ILE A 61 -3.91 -17.96 15.99
CA ILE A 61 -4.81 -17.26 15.06
C ILE A 61 -4.04 -16.28 14.17
N LEU A 62 -4.19 -16.46 12.86
CA LEU A 62 -3.68 -15.55 11.83
C LEU A 62 -4.87 -14.96 11.08
N LEU A 63 -4.92 -13.63 10.98
CA LEU A 63 -5.98 -12.94 10.25
C LEU A 63 -5.63 -12.78 8.77
N ASN A 64 -6.64 -12.62 7.93
CA ASN A 64 -6.52 -12.17 6.55
C ASN A 64 -7.56 -11.07 6.33
N ALA A 65 -7.14 -9.95 5.77
CA ALA A 65 -8.02 -8.86 5.37
C ALA A 65 -7.86 -8.65 3.85
N PRO A 66 -8.57 -9.42 3.01
CA PRO A 66 -8.35 -9.39 1.57
C PRO A 66 -8.85 -8.10 0.90
N ASP A 67 -9.86 -7.43 1.47
CA ASP A 67 -10.52 -6.25 0.87
C ASP A 67 -9.73 -4.94 1.01
N GLN A 68 -8.40 -4.98 0.87
CA GLN A 68 -7.55 -3.78 0.96
C GLN A 68 -7.93 -2.73 -0.10
N GLY A 69 -7.89 -1.45 0.26
CA GLY A 69 -8.28 -0.33 -0.60
C GLY A 69 -9.75 0.09 -0.47
N VAL A 70 -10.61 -0.70 0.20
CA VAL A 70 -12.02 -0.33 0.43
C VAL A 70 -12.13 0.68 1.56
N ARG A 71 -12.44 1.95 1.25
CA ARG A 71 -12.46 2.99 2.31
C ARG A 71 -13.80 3.20 2.97
N HIS A 72 -14.87 2.71 2.38
CA HIS A 72 -16.23 2.89 2.87
C HIS A 72 -16.84 1.53 3.21
N LEU A 73 -17.08 1.29 4.49
CA LEU A 73 -17.76 0.08 4.96
C LEU A 73 -19.18 0.43 5.40
N GLY A 74 -20.16 -0.42 5.12
CA GLY A 74 -21.56 -0.15 5.45
C GLY A 74 -22.47 -1.37 5.24
N PRO A 75 -23.80 -1.17 5.28
CA PRO A 75 -24.76 -2.24 5.05
C PRO A 75 -24.56 -2.90 3.68
N ASP A 76 -24.30 -2.08 2.66
CA ASP A 76 -24.15 -2.49 1.26
C ASP A 76 -22.69 -2.72 0.84
N CYS A 77 -21.73 -2.37 1.70
CA CYS A 77 -20.30 -2.61 1.48
C CYS A 77 -19.70 -3.35 2.69
N PRO A 78 -19.88 -4.69 2.76
CA PRO A 78 -19.31 -5.50 3.84
C PRO A 78 -17.79 -5.53 3.80
N LEU A 79 -17.16 -5.80 4.95
CA LEU A 79 -15.75 -6.16 5.02
C LEU A 79 -15.59 -7.67 5.10
N THR A 80 -14.86 -8.25 4.15
CA THR A 80 -14.49 -9.68 4.16
C THR A 80 -13.29 -9.90 5.07
N ILE A 81 -13.39 -10.93 5.91
CA ILE A 81 -12.35 -11.32 6.86
C ILE A 81 -12.11 -12.82 6.68
N GLY A 82 -10.84 -13.20 6.52
CA GLY A 82 -10.39 -14.58 6.64
C GLY A 82 -9.70 -14.80 7.98
N LEU A 83 -9.88 -15.97 8.58
CA LEU A 83 -9.12 -16.40 9.76
C LEU A 83 -8.50 -17.76 9.47
N THR A 84 -7.25 -17.92 9.86
CA THR A 84 -6.53 -19.19 9.89
C THR A 84 -6.26 -19.55 11.35
N ALA A 85 -6.65 -20.75 11.76
CA ALA A 85 -6.31 -21.31 13.06
C ALA A 85 -5.30 -22.44 12.87
N ILE A 86 -4.18 -22.33 13.57
CA ILE A 86 -3.16 -23.35 13.70
C ILE A 86 -3.25 -23.94 15.10
N SER A 87 -3.50 -25.24 15.20
CA SER A 87 -3.71 -25.88 16.50
C SER A 87 -3.19 -27.32 16.55
N PRO A 88 -2.78 -27.82 17.73
CA PRO A 88 -2.36 -29.21 17.90
C PRO A 88 -3.45 -30.20 17.50
N THR A 89 -4.71 -29.90 17.86
CA THR A 89 -5.88 -30.71 17.51
C THR A 89 -6.91 -29.89 16.73
N ILE A 90 -7.68 -30.55 15.86
CA ILE A 90 -8.79 -29.91 15.14
C ILE A 90 -9.83 -29.33 16.11
N GLY A 91 -10.11 -30.03 17.21
CA GLY A 91 -11.08 -29.60 18.22
C GLY A 91 -10.70 -28.29 18.90
N GLN A 92 -9.42 -28.11 19.25
CA GLN A 92 -8.94 -26.85 19.82
C GLN A 92 -9.08 -25.69 18.83
N GLY A 93 -8.60 -25.85 17.59
CA GLY A 93 -8.70 -24.80 16.57
C GLY A 93 -10.15 -24.43 16.26
N HIS A 94 -11.05 -25.43 16.22
CA HIS A 94 -12.49 -25.20 16.10
C HIS A 94 -13.02 -24.35 17.25
N GLN A 95 -12.71 -24.73 18.49
CA GLN A 95 -13.20 -24.02 19.68
C GLN A 95 -12.74 -22.56 19.66
N THR A 96 -11.47 -22.29 19.38
CA THR A 96 -10.93 -20.92 19.30
C THR A 96 -11.64 -20.10 18.21
N LEU A 97 -11.90 -20.67 17.04
CA LEU A 97 -12.64 -19.98 15.97
C LEU A 97 -14.11 -19.71 16.38
N GLN A 98 -14.76 -20.67 17.04
CA GLN A 98 -16.12 -20.52 17.54
C GLN A 98 -16.22 -19.42 18.61
N ASP A 99 -15.25 -19.38 19.52
CA ASP A 99 -15.15 -18.35 20.56
C ASP A 99 -14.99 -16.95 19.95
N LEU A 100 -14.14 -16.81 18.93
CA LEU A 100 -13.99 -15.57 18.17
C LEU A 100 -15.28 -15.16 17.45
N ILE A 101 -15.96 -16.10 16.79
CA ILE A 101 -17.23 -15.84 16.09
C ILE A 101 -18.31 -15.37 17.07
N ASP A 102 -18.44 -16.02 18.23
CA ASP A 102 -19.42 -15.65 19.25
C ASP A 102 -19.08 -14.28 19.86
N GLY A 103 -17.79 -14.03 20.12
CA GLY A 103 -17.29 -12.72 20.54
C GLY A 103 -17.61 -11.63 19.53
N LEU A 104 -17.39 -11.87 18.24
CA LEU A 104 -17.72 -10.95 17.15
C LEU A 104 -19.22 -10.65 17.10
N ARG A 105 -20.08 -11.66 17.28
CA ARG A 105 -21.54 -11.46 17.37
C ARG A 105 -21.93 -10.62 18.59
N ALA A 106 -21.27 -10.83 19.72
CA ALA A 106 -21.52 -10.07 20.95
C ALA A 106 -21.14 -8.59 20.78
N ILE A 107 -19.91 -8.29 20.33
CA ILE A 107 -19.45 -6.91 20.11
C ILE A 107 -20.15 -6.24 18.93
N GLY A 108 -20.62 -7.00 17.93
CA GLY A 108 -21.44 -6.46 16.84
C GLY A 108 -22.79 -5.92 17.32
N ARG A 109 -23.39 -6.55 18.34
CA ARG A 109 -24.62 -6.09 19.00
C ARG A 109 -24.36 -4.96 20.01
N ARG A 110 -23.30 -5.10 20.80
CA ARG A 110 -22.91 -4.18 21.88
C ARG A 110 -21.40 -3.82 21.75
N PRO A 111 -21.05 -2.85 20.90
CA PRO A 111 -19.67 -2.49 20.65
C PRO A 111 -19.00 -1.92 21.90
N PRO A 112 -17.76 -2.34 22.24
CA PRO A 112 -16.98 -1.67 23.27
C PRO A 112 -16.56 -0.27 22.79
N LYS A 113 -16.30 0.65 23.72
CA LYS A 113 -15.85 2.02 23.41
C LYS A 113 -14.55 2.05 22.58
N SER A 114 -13.71 1.02 22.71
CA SER A 114 -12.46 0.86 21.96
C SER A 114 -12.67 0.57 20.46
N GLN A 115 -13.85 0.06 20.07
CA GLN A 115 -14.15 -0.35 18.70
C GLN A 115 -14.83 0.77 17.90
N ARG A 116 -14.26 1.11 16.75
CA ARG A 116 -14.72 2.23 15.92
C ARG A 116 -15.74 1.89 14.84
N LEU A 117 -15.97 0.60 14.57
CA LEU A 117 -16.90 0.16 13.51
C LEU A 117 -18.38 0.40 13.89
N GLY A 118 -18.67 0.65 15.16
CA GLY A 118 -20.04 0.70 15.66
C GLY A 118 -20.71 -0.68 15.63
N LYS A 119 -22.04 -0.70 15.59
CA LYS A 119 -22.82 -1.95 15.49
C LYS A 119 -22.64 -2.57 14.11
N PHE A 120 -22.56 -3.89 14.06
CA PHE A 120 -22.44 -4.64 12.82
C PHE A 120 -23.11 -6.02 12.94
N SER A 121 -23.44 -6.63 11.80
CA SER A 121 -23.88 -8.02 11.72
C SER A 121 -22.79 -8.89 11.08
N LEU A 122 -22.79 -10.17 11.45
CA LEU A 122 -21.91 -11.18 10.87
C LEU A 122 -22.69 -11.94 9.79
N GLY A 123 -22.10 -12.06 8.60
CA GLY A 123 -22.63 -12.87 7.52
C GLY A 123 -22.43 -14.37 7.75
N PRO A 124 -22.82 -15.21 6.77
CA PRO A 124 -22.51 -16.63 6.78
C PRO A 124 -21.01 -16.90 6.91
N ILE A 125 -20.64 -18.01 7.55
CA ILE A 125 -19.26 -18.46 7.66
C ILE A 125 -19.01 -19.54 6.61
N ASP A 126 -17.93 -19.39 5.85
CA ASP A 126 -17.48 -20.36 4.84
C ASP A 126 -16.22 -21.10 5.33
N ASP A 127 -16.19 -22.42 5.17
CA ASP A 127 -15.01 -23.26 5.36
C ASP A 127 -14.22 -23.22 4.06
N ILE A 128 -13.09 -22.51 4.06
CA ILE A 128 -12.26 -22.34 2.86
C ILE A 128 -11.62 -23.68 2.48
N VAL A 129 -11.31 -24.54 3.46
CA VAL A 129 -10.66 -25.83 3.20
C VAL A 129 -11.64 -26.83 2.61
N ALA A 130 -12.87 -26.88 3.13
CA ALA A 130 -13.90 -27.80 2.67
C ALA A 130 -14.71 -27.27 1.47
N GLY A 131 -14.63 -25.97 1.17
CA GLY A 131 -15.44 -25.30 0.16
C GLY A 131 -16.94 -25.27 0.49
N LYS A 132 -17.30 -25.26 1.79
CA LYS A 132 -18.70 -25.40 2.24
C LYS A 132 -19.11 -24.28 3.19
N LYS A 133 -20.37 -23.86 3.10
CA LYS A 133 -21.00 -22.97 4.10
C LYS A 133 -21.20 -23.74 5.41
N ILE A 134 -20.83 -23.14 6.53
CA ILE A 134 -21.05 -23.73 7.85
C ILE A 134 -22.25 -23.07 8.49
N GLN A 135 -23.28 -23.87 8.79
CA GLN A 135 -24.44 -23.38 9.54
C GLN A 135 -24.38 -23.67 11.04
N THR A 136 -23.65 -24.69 11.52
CA THR A 136 -23.20 -24.88 12.93
C THR A 136 -22.48 -26.23 13.15
N ALA A 137 -21.68 -26.29 14.23
CA ALA A 137 -21.12 -27.43 14.99
C ALA A 137 -20.08 -28.40 14.37
N ARG A 138 -19.82 -28.40 13.06
CA ARG A 138 -18.68 -29.17 12.49
C ARG A 138 -17.86 -28.30 11.53
N LEU A 139 -17.05 -27.42 12.11
CA LEU A 139 -15.98 -26.70 11.43
C LEU A 139 -14.73 -27.57 11.33
N ALA A 140 -14.06 -27.41 10.18
CA ALA A 140 -12.69 -27.78 9.84
C ALA A 140 -12.45 -29.21 9.38
N ARG A 141 -12.39 -29.39 8.05
CA ARG A 141 -11.58 -30.47 7.48
C ARG A 141 -10.11 -30.05 7.56
N ARG A 142 -9.24 -30.99 7.97
CA ARG A 142 -7.80 -30.83 7.80
C ARG A 142 -7.51 -30.71 6.31
N VAL A 143 -6.63 -29.81 5.93
CA VAL A 143 -6.06 -29.85 4.58
C VAL A 143 -5.35 -31.17 4.37
N ASP A 144 -5.49 -31.70 3.17
CA ASP A 144 -4.84 -32.92 2.71
C ASP A 144 -3.31 -32.87 2.94
N PRO A 145 -2.73 -33.77 3.75
CA PRO A 145 -1.28 -33.87 3.93
C PRO A 145 -0.50 -34.06 2.62
N ALA A 146 -1.11 -34.62 1.58
CA ALA A 146 -0.48 -34.75 0.27
C ALA A 146 -0.41 -33.42 -0.51
N PHE A 147 -1.04 -32.35 -0.02
CA PHE A 147 -1.00 -31.02 -0.64
C PHE A 147 0.42 -30.47 -0.72
N THR A 148 1.20 -30.57 0.36
CA THR A 148 2.59 -30.11 0.40
C THR A 148 3.44 -30.85 -0.63
N THR A 149 3.32 -32.19 -0.71
CA THR A 149 4.04 -33.01 -1.69
C THR A 149 3.73 -32.57 -3.11
N ARG A 150 2.44 -32.40 -3.45
CA ARG A 150 2.03 -31.93 -4.79
C ARG A 150 2.60 -30.55 -5.13
N GLN A 151 2.67 -29.63 -4.16
CA GLN A 151 3.29 -28.32 -4.39
C GLN A 151 4.82 -28.44 -4.56
N LEU A 152 5.49 -29.29 -3.78
CA LEU A 152 6.93 -29.53 -3.93
C LEU A 152 7.27 -30.11 -5.29
N ASP A 153 6.52 -31.11 -5.77
CA ASP A 153 6.73 -31.72 -7.09
C ASP A 153 6.68 -30.68 -8.22
N GLN A 154 5.85 -29.65 -8.10
CA GLN A 154 5.72 -28.56 -9.08
C GLN A 154 6.89 -27.58 -9.08
N ILE A 155 7.68 -27.48 -8.00
CA ILE A 155 8.73 -26.46 -7.87
C ILE A 155 10.13 -27.04 -7.69
N ASN A 156 10.28 -28.32 -7.35
CA ASN A 156 11.58 -28.95 -7.08
C ASN A 156 12.50 -28.96 -8.30
N HIS A 157 11.95 -28.97 -9.50
CA HIS A 157 12.71 -28.93 -10.75
C HIS A 157 13.11 -27.51 -11.19
N ARG A 158 12.76 -26.47 -10.42
CA ARG A 158 13.00 -25.07 -10.80
C ARG A 158 14.22 -24.49 -10.10
N ASP A 159 15.11 -23.86 -10.86
CA ASP A 159 16.34 -23.25 -10.32
C ASP A 159 16.08 -21.97 -9.51
N ALA A 160 15.00 -21.25 -9.86
CA ALA A 160 14.58 -20.03 -9.22
C ALA A 160 13.13 -20.14 -8.72
N LEU A 161 12.83 -19.48 -7.60
CA LEU A 161 11.46 -19.30 -7.10
C LEU A 161 11.20 -17.82 -6.79
N THR A 162 10.01 -17.36 -7.14
CA THR A 162 9.58 -15.98 -6.92
C THR A 162 8.60 -15.93 -5.77
N LEU A 163 8.97 -15.22 -4.71
CA LEU A 163 8.14 -14.95 -3.54
C LEU A 163 7.42 -13.61 -3.74
N ARG A 164 6.09 -13.64 -3.71
CA ARG A 164 5.23 -12.47 -3.77
C ARG A 164 4.67 -12.17 -2.40
N PHE A 165 5.16 -11.11 -1.77
CA PHE A 165 4.70 -10.66 -0.46
C PHE A 165 3.33 -9.98 -0.56
N VAL A 166 2.34 -10.56 0.09
CA VAL A 166 0.95 -10.08 0.13
C VAL A 166 0.64 -9.26 1.39
N THR A 167 1.51 -9.35 2.40
CA THR A 167 1.53 -8.43 3.55
C THR A 167 2.91 -7.86 3.78
N PRO A 168 3.01 -6.66 4.42
CA PRO A 168 4.29 -5.97 4.50
C PRO A 168 5.36 -6.77 5.26
N LEU A 169 6.44 -7.07 4.54
CA LEU A 169 7.69 -7.64 5.02
C LEU A 169 8.45 -6.60 5.84
N ARG A 170 8.82 -6.99 7.07
CA ARG A 170 9.62 -6.17 7.99
C ARG A 170 10.78 -7.00 8.56
N CYS A 171 11.91 -7.01 7.86
CA CYS A 171 13.10 -7.78 8.26
C CYS A 171 14.27 -6.87 8.66
N SER A 172 14.57 -6.81 9.96
CA SER A 172 15.67 -6.01 10.52
C SER A 172 16.96 -6.12 9.69
N LEU A 173 17.46 -4.98 9.21
CA LEU A 173 18.76 -4.93 8.55
C LEU A 173 19.89 -5.24 9.53
N PRO A 174 20.96 -5.92 9.07
CA PRO A 174 22.22 -6.03 9.79
C PRO A 174 22.71 -4.65 10.27
N LYS A 175 23.29 -4.58 11.48
CA LYS A 175 23.68 -3.29 12.10
C LYS A 175 24.59 -2.43 11.22
N ASN A 176 25.47 -3.06 10.44
CA ASN A 176 26.40 -2.42 9.51
C ASN A 176 25.74 -1.88 8.22
N ARG A 177 24.44 -2.13 8.01
CA ARG A 177 23.66 -1.64 6.86
C ARG A 177 22.50 -0.72 7.25
N ARG A 178 22.39 -0.34 8.53
CA ARG A 178 21.36 0.60 8.99
C ARG A 178 21.74 2.03 8.62
N ARG A 179 20.77 2.82 8.17
CA ARG A 179 20.89 4.27 7.96
C ARG A 179 20.04 5.00 9.01
N ASP A 180 20.38 6.25 9.33
CA ASP A 180 19.56 7.10 10.21
C ASP A 180 18.15 7.26 9.60
N GLY A 181 17.10 7.10 10.43
CA GLY A 181 15.70 7.06 9.99
C GLY A 181 15.21 5.69 9.48
N HIS A 182 16.08 4.87 8.90
CA HIS A 182 15.75 3.53 8.35
C HIS A 182 16.38 2.39 9.16
N SER A 183 16.14 2.38 10.47
CA SER A 183 16.78 1.44 11.40
C SER A 183 16.25 -0.01 11.33
N PHE A 184 15.19 -0.29 10.56
CA PHE A 184 14.48 -1.58 10.59
C PHE A 184 14.27 -2.30 9.24
N PHE A 185 14.22 -1.65 8.07
CA PHE A 185 14.07 -2.32 6.76
C PHE A 185 14.38 -1.34 5.61
N ASP A 186 14.87 -1.84 4.47
CA ASP A 186 15.16 -1.11 3.22
C ASP A 186 14.69 -1.99 2.05
N ASP A 187 13.74 -1.52 1.24
CA ASP A 187 13.15 -2.25 0.12
C ASP A 187 14.16 -2.51 -1.01
N SER A 188 15.30 -1.80 -1.05
CA SER A 188 16.40 -2.11 -1.97
C SER A 188 17.20 -3.35 -1.56
N ILE A 189 17.09 -3.83 -0.31
CA ILE A 189 17.88 -4.96 0.21
C ILE A 189 16.97 -6.02 0.83
N PHE A 190 16.91 -7.21 0.22
CA PHE A 190 16.25 -8.37 0.80
C PHE A 190 17.25 -9.31 1.52
N PRO A 191 17.20 -9.43 2.86
CA PRO A 191 18.09 -10.32 3.61
C PRO A 191 17.59 -11.77 3.57
N ALA A 192 17.82 -12.46 2.45
CA ALA A 192 17.29 -13.81 2.18
C ALA A 192 17.59 -14.84 3.28
N HIS A 193 18.83 -14.90 3.77
CA HIS A 193 19.21 -15.81 4.85
C HIS A 193 18.45 -15.51 6.16
N THR A 194 18.36 -14.24 6.56
CA THR A 194 17.61 -13.84 7.76
C THR A 194 16.13 -14.17 7.64
N PHE A 195 15.56 -13.98 6.45
CA PHE A 195 14.18 -14.36 6.16
C PHE A 195 13.96 -15.87 6.30
N LEU A 196 14.77 -16.70 5.63
CA LEU A 196 14.65 -18.17 5.67
C LEU A 196 14.90 -18.72 7.07
N SER A 197 15.86 -18.16 7.81
CA SER A 197 16.12 -18.54 9.21
C SER A 197 14.92 -18.23 10.11
N ARG A 198 14.30 -17.04 9.98
CA ARG A 198 13.07 -16.68 10.72
C ARG A 198 11.90 -17.60 10.34
N LEU A 199 11.76 -17.91 9.06
CA LEU A 199 10.73 -18.81 8.56
C LEU A 199 10.84 -20.21 9.19
N ARG A 200 12.02 -20.82 9.10
CA ARG A 200 12.30 -22.14 9.70
C ARG A 200 12.11 -22.12 11.23
N GLY A 201 12.57 -21.06 11.90
CA GLY A 201 12.37 -20.89 13.34
C GLY A 201 10.90 -20.85 13.74
N ARG A 202 10.06 -20.12 13.00
CA ARG A 202 8.60 -20.11 13.23
C ARG A 202 7.94 -21.45 12.95
N LEU A 203 8.33 -22.15 11.88
CA LEU A 203 7.82 -23.49 11.61
C LEU A 203 8.19 -24.47 12.73
N HIS A 204 9.41 -24.37 13.27
CA HIS A 204 9.86 -25.16 14.40
C HIS A 204 9.09 -24.84 15.70
N GLU A 205 8.78 -23.57 15.97
CA GLU A 205 7.88 -23.19 17.09
C GLU A 205 6.48 -23.82 16.95
N LEU A 206 6.03 -24.06 15.72
CA LEU A 206 4.79 -24.80 15.44
C LEU A 206 5.00 -26.32 15.52
N GLY A 207 6.21 -26.81 15.72
CA GLY A 207 6.56 -28.22 15.91
C GLY A 207 7.15 -28.92 14.68
N TRP A 208 7.41 -28.22 13.58
CA TRP A 208 8.04 -28.81 12.38
C TRP A 208 9.45 -29.35 12.72
N PRO A 209 9.76 -30.62 12.41
CA PRO A 209 11.02 -31.26 12.81
C PRO A 209 12.22 -30.88 11.94
N GLY A 210 12.05 -29.99 10.96
CA GLY A 210 13.11 -29.57 10.07
C GLY A 210 14.24 -28.81 10.79
N PRO A 211 15.45 -28.79 10.22
CA PRO A 211 16.60 -28.17 10.85
C PRO A 211 16.42 -26.65 10.95
N VAL A 212 16.65 -26.13 12.14
CA VAL A 212 16.73 -24.68 12.40
C VAL A 212 18.21 -24.33 12.46
N ASN A 213 18.63 -23.27 11.76
CA ASN A 213 20.02 -22.81 11.85
C ASN A 213 20.29 -22.36 13.29
N ALA A 214 21.06 -23.15 14.03
CA ALA A 214 21.46 -22.90 15.40
C ALA A 214 22.54 -21.79 15.44
N GLY A 215 22.14 -20.54 15.21
CA GLY A 215 23.03 -19.39 15.42
C GLY A 215 22.84 -18.26 14.43
N ALA A 216 21.85 -17.39 14.67
CA ALA A 216 21.84 -16.04 14.09
C ALA A 216 20.89 -15.10 14.84
N MET A 217 20.96 -15.08 16.18
CA MET A 217 20.32 -13.99 16.94
C MET A 217 21.24 -12.80 17.18
N ASN A 218 22.58 -12.85 16.96
CA ASN A 218 23.44 -11.67 17.14
C ASN A 218 24.87 -11.68 16.56
N THR A 219 25.30 -12.67 15.77
CA THR A 219 26.66 -12.68 15.19
C THR A 219 26.61 -12.42 13.69
N ALA A 220 27.47 -11.52 13.20
CA ALA A 220 27.65 -11.27 11.77
C ALA A 220 28.04 -12.59 11.06
N PRO A 221 27.54 -12.84 9.84
CA PRO A 221 27.86 -14.07 9.13
C PRO A 221 29.22 -13.88 8.46
N ASP A 222 30.30 -14.25 9.15
CA ASP A 222 31.58 -14.49 8.49
C ASP A 222 31.58 -15.91 7.91
N ASN A 223 31.41 -15.96 6.58
CA ASN A 223 32.04 -16.91 5.66
C ASN A 223 31.60 -18.40 5.55
N ALA A 224 30.35 -18.79 5.86
CA ALA A 224 29.94 -20.20 5.59
C ALA A 224 28.58 -20.47 4.90
N ASP A 225 27.65 -19.52 4.75
CA ASP A 225 26.31 -19.80 4.18
C ASP A 225 25.84 -18.76 3.15
N GLN A 226 26.62 -18.55 2.07
CA GLN A 226 26.20 -17.79 0.88
C GLN A 226 25.72 -18.70 -0.26
N GLN A 227 24.66 -19.49 -0.03
CA GLN A 227 24.09 -20.34 -1.08
C GLN A 227 22.86 -19.74 -1.79
N VAL A 228 22.06 -18.93 -1.09
CA VAL A 228 20.83 -18.34 -1.64
C VAL A 228 21.08 -16.93 -2.17
N ASN A 229 20.82 -16.71 -3.45
CA ASN A 229 21.02 -15.41 -4.12
C ASN A 229 19.68 -14.76 -4.48
N VAL A 230 19.58 -13.45 -4.29
CA VAL A 230 18.48 -12.61 -4.79
C VAL A 230 18.82 -12.19 -6.22
N THR A 231 18.13 -12.73 -7.20
CA THR A 231 18.36 -12.38 -8.62
C THR A 231 17.50 -11.22 -9.08
N GLU A 232 16.37 -11.00 -8.41
CA GLU A 232 15.46 -9.91 -8.70
C GLU A 232 14.80 -9.41 -7.41
N ASN A 233 14.80 -8.09 -7.23
CA ASN A 233 14.14 -7.41 -6.11
C ASN A 233 13.21 -6.33 -6.64
N ARG A 234 11.91 -6.58 -6.55
CA ARG A 234 10.83 -5.64 -6.88
C ARG A 234 9.95 -5.38 -5.66
N LEU A 235 10.61 -5.23 -4.52
CA LEU A 235 9.96 -4.78 -3.32
C LEU A 235 9.66 -3.28 -3.41
N VAL A 236 8.54 -2.95 -2.81
CA VAL A 236 7.96 -1.63 -2.79
C VAL A 236 7.61 -1.31 -1.35
N TRP A 237 8.15 -0.21 -0.84
CA TRP A 237 7.74 0.30 0.47
C TRP A 237 6.27 0.69 0.47
N LEU A 238 5.56 0.31 1.55
CA LEU A 238 4.20 0.73 1.83
C LEU A 238 4.06 1.18 3.27
N ASP A 239 3.62 2.43 3.44
CA ASP A 239 3.29 2.98 4.75
C ASP A 239 1.88 2.57 5.22
N VAL A 240 1.83 1.64 6.17
CA VAL A 240 0.56 1.19 6.75
C VAL A 240 0.19 2.06 7.93
N GLY A 241 -0.79 2.95 7.73
CA GLY A 241 -1.38 3.76 8.80
C GLY A 241 -2.10 2.92 9.86
N TYR A 242 -1.85 3.21 11.13
CA TYR A 242 -2.60 2.72 12.28
C TYR A 242 -2.90 3.86 13.26
N GLY A 243 -3.93 3.71 14.09
CA GLY A 243 -4.37 4.77 15.02
C GLY A 243 -5.61 5.54 14.54
N SER A 244 -5.79 6.79 14.97
CA SER A 244 -6.93 7.64 14.54
C SER A 244 -6.51 8.63 13.45
N GLU A 245 -7.47 9.21 12.71
CA GLU A 245 -7.17 10.31 11.78
C GLU A 245 -6.43 11.48 12.47
N LYS A 246 -6.62 11.69 13.78
CA LYS A 246 -5.93 12.73 14.56
C LYS A 246 -4.58 12.30 15.13
N SER A 247 -4.25 11.01 15.10
CA SER A 247 -3.04 10.42 15.69
C SER A 247 -2.53 9.25 14.85
N ARG A 248 -2.46 9.47 13.53
CA ARG A 248 -2.04 8.46 12.56
C ARG A 248 -0.56 8.21 12.77
N LYS A 249 -0.22 7.00 13.21
CA LYS A 249 1.14 6.48 13.17
C LYS A 249 1.23 5.62 11.91
N THR A 250 2.38 5.62 11.24
CA THR A 250 2.63 4.69 10.14
C THR A 250 3.55 3.58 10.61
N LEU A 251 3.31 2.38 10.09
CA LEU A 251 4.21 1.25 10.23
C LEU A 251 4.52 0.75 8.82
N GLY A 252 5.62 1.25 8.27
CA GLY A 252 6.06 0.84 6.96
C GLY A 252 6.53 -0.61 6.90
N GLY A 253 6.55 -1.15 5.69
CA GLY A 253 7.11 -2.45 5.34
C GLY A 253 7.01 -2.65 3.85
N ALA A 254 7.76 -3.62 3.31
CA ALA A 254 7.78 -3.82 1.87
C ALA A 254 6.81 -4.90 1.41
N VAL A 255 6.20 -4.71 0.25
CA VAL A 255 5.44 -5.74 -0.47
C VAL A 255 5.95 -5.82 -1.90
N GLY A 256 5.54 -6.82 -2.65
CA GLY A 256 6.03 -7.01 -4.03
C GLY A 256 6.73 -8.34 -4.18
N GLN A 257 7.70 -8.42 -5.10
CA GLN A 257 8.27 -9.69 -5.53
C GLN A 257 9.77 -9.77 -5.29
N ILE A 258 10.22 -10.96 -4.89
CA ILE A 258 11.63 -11.34 -4.77
C ILE A 258 11.85 -12.65 -5.51
N THR A 259 12.86 -12.74 -6.37
CA THR A 259 13.27 -14.01 -6.96
C THR A 259 14.55 -14.51 -6.32
N LEU A 260 14.51 -15.76 -5.86
CA LEU A 260 15.59 -16.45 -5.16
C LEU A 260 16.11 -17.62 -6.00
N THR A 261 17.42 -17.80 -6.01
CA THR A 261 18.12 -18.97 -6.58
C THR A 261 18.99 -19.63 -5.52
N GLY A 262 19.45 -20.86 -5.77
CA GLY A 262 20.30 -21.61 -4.84
C GLY A 262 19.58 -22.13 -3.60
N LEU A 263 18.24 -22.25 -3.67
CA LEU A 263 17.41 -22.78 -2.59
C LEU A 263 17.62 -24.29 -2.44
N THR A 264 17.96 -24.71 -1.21
CA THR A 264 18.07 -26.12 -0.84
C THR A 264 16.70 -26.80 -0.83
N GLU A 265 16.67 -28.14 -0.80
CA GLU A 265 15.43 -28.90 -0.64
C GLU A 265 14.69 -28.53 0.66
N ILE A 266 15.44 -28.30 1.76
CA ILE A 266 14.89 -27.84 3.05
C ILE A 266 14.28 -26.44 2.93
N ASP A 267 14.90 -25.52 2.19
CA ASP A 267 14.32 -24.19 1.94
C ASP A 267 12.98 -24.29 1.21
N ARG A 268 12.90 -25.15 0.19
CA ARG A 268 11.67 -25.34 -0.60
C ARG A 268 10.55 -25.90 0.27
N ILE A 269 10.84 -26.90 1.10
CA ILE A 269 9.90 -27.45 2.08
C ILE A 269 9.42 -26.35 3.04
N ALA A 270 10.36 -25.60 3.64
CA ALA A 270 10.03 -24.51 4.55
C ALA A 270 9.19 -23.42 3.87
N LEU A 271 9.49 -23.08 2.61
CA LEU A 271 8.75 -22.09 1.84
C LEU A 271 7.31 -22.52 1.57
N VAL A 272 7.11 -23.77 1.12
CA VAL A 272 5.78 -24.34 0.86
C VAL A 272 4.97 -24.43 2.15
N LEU A 273 5.56 -24.99 3.21
CA LEU A 273 4.91 -25.07 4.52
C LEU A 273 4.61 -23.68 5.09
N GLY A 274 5.52 -22.73 4.93
CA GLY A 274 5.36 -21.34 5.37
C GLY A 274 4.18 -20.64 4.72
N GLN A 275 4.09 -20.69 3.38
CA GLN A 275 2.92 -20.19 2.63
C GLN A 275 1.64 -20.90 3.08
N TYR A 276 1.72 -22.23 3.22
CA TYR A 276 0.59 -23.04 3.62
C TYR A 276 0.11 -22.75 5.07
N CYS A 277 1.00 -22.32 5.95
CA CYS A 277 0.67 -21.92 7.31
C CYS A 277 0.49 -20.40 7.45
N ARG A 278 0.71 -19.62 6.38
CA ARG A 278 0.75 -18.14 6.39
C ARG A 278 1.75 -17.59 7.41
N VAL A 279 2.87 -18.29 7.58
CA VAL A 279 3.97 -17.85 8.46
C VAL A 279 4.52 -16.53 7.93
N GLY A 280 4.70 -15.56 8.84
CA GLY A 280 5.08 -14.19 8.50
C GLY A 280 3.92 -13.19 8.58
N GLU A 281 2.67 -13.67 8.55
CA GLU A 281 1.47 -12.86 8.74
C GLU A 281 1.38 -12.36 10.19
N SER A 282 1.66 -11.08 10.42
CA SER A 282 1.43 -10.43 11.72
C SER A 282 1.16 -8.95 11.55
N THR A 283 0.21 -8.44 12.33
CA THR A 283 -0.22 -7.03 12.32
C THR A 283 0.68 -6.10 13.12
N ARG A 284 1.62 -6.63 13.90
CA ARG A 284 2.57 -5.85 14.70
C ARG A 284 3.95 -5.82 14.05
N PHE A 285 4.63 -6.97 13.96
CA PHE A 285 5.99 -7.09 13.43
C PHE A 285 6.15 -8.40 12.66
N GLY A 286 5.31 -8.59 11.64
CA GLY A 286 5.42 -9.73 10.73
C GLY A 286 6.60 -9.59 9.78
N PHE A 287 7.09 -10.72 9.27
CA PHE A 287 8.09 -10.75 8.21
C PHE A 287 7.45 -11.09 6.85
N GLY A 288 6.19 -10.68 6.67
CA GLY A 288 5.45 -10.74 5.42
C GLY A 288 4.93 -12.13 5.10
N GLU A 289 3.61 -12.27 4.98
CA GLU A 289 3.02 -13.40 4.26
C GLU A 289 3.41 -13.30 2.80
N TYR A 290 3.77 -14.43 2.21
CA TYR A 290 4.15 -14.53 0.82
C TYR A 290 3.44 -15.69 0.13
N GLU A 291 3.38 -15.58 -1.19
CA GLU A 291 2.95 -16.64 -2.10
C GLU A 291 4.10 -16.97 -3.06
N ILE A 292 4.27 -18.24 -3.40
CA ILE A 292 5.24 -18.74 -4.39
C ILE A 292 4.57 -18.62 -5.75
N ALA A 293 5.05 -17.71 -6.59
CA ALA A 293 4.38 -17.36 -7.84
C ALA A 293 4.23 -18.56 -8.78
N GLU A 294 5.21 -19.47 -8.80
CA GLU A 294 5.23 -20.66 -9.64
C GLU A 294 4.16 -21.69 -9.29
N LEU A 295 3.57 -21.61 -8.10
CA LEU A 295 2.46 -22.45 -7.66
C LEU A 295 1.08 -21.89 -8.05
N GLY A 296 1.03 -20.66 -8.60
CA GLY A 296 -0.20 -19.99 -8.99
C GLY A 296 -1.15 -19.72 -7.82
N ASP A 297 -2.45 -19.61 -8.15
CA ASP A 297 -3.49 -19.30 -7.18
C ASP A 297 -3.61 -20.36 -6.10
N GLN A 298 -3.42 -19.93 -4.85
CA GLN A 298 -3.47 -20.81 -3.70
C GLN A 298 -4.90 -21.27 -3.41
N VAL A 299 -5.13 -22.60 -3.47
CA VAL A 299 -6.45 -23.25 -3.25
C VAL A 299 -7.12 -22.82 -1.95
N TYR A 300 -6.35 -22.57 -0.90
CA TYR A 300 -6.87 -22.24 0.44
C TYR A 300 -6.84 -20.75 0.77
N ARG A 301 -6.65 -19.88 -0.22
CA ARG A 301 -6.61 -18.44 -0.01
C ARG A 301 -7.96 -17.90 0.44
N CYS A 302 -7.96 -16.82 1.21
CA CYS A 302 -9.18 -16.04 1.45
C CYS A 302 -9.31 -15.00 0.34
N PRO A 303 -10.19 -15.20 -0.66
CA PRO A 303 -10.38 -14.23 -1.71
C PRO A 303 -11.10 -12.99 -1.17
N ARG A 304 -10.99 -11.89 -1.92
CA ARG A 304 -11.79 -10.69 -1.70
C ARG A 304 -13.28 -11.03 -1.77
N GLY A 305 -14.10 -10.27 -1.04
CA GLY A 305 -15.55 -10.42 -1.12
C GLY A 305 -16.09 -9.96 -2.46
N GLN A 306 -15.62 -8.79 -2.87
CA GLN A 306 -15.96 -8.12 -4.12
C GLN A 306 -14.75 -7.28 -4.54
N SER A 307 -14.45 -7.26 -5.84
CA SER A 307 -13.44 -6.37 -6.41
C SER A 307 -13.86 -4.92 -6.30
N LEU A 308 -12.90 -3.99 -6.33
CA LEU A 308 -13.23 -2.57 -6.31
C LEU A 308 -14.07 -2.15 -7.52
N VAL A 309 -13.86 -2.76 -8.68
CA VAL A 309 -14.62 -2.45 -9.89
C VAL A 309 -16.06 -2.94 -9.81
N GLU A 310 -16.29 -4.11 -9.21
CA GLU A 310 -17.64 -4.59 -8.90
C GLU A 310 -18.34 -3.68 -7.88
N LEU A 311 -17.65 -3.25 -6.82
CA LEU A 311 -18.20 -2.30 -5.85
C LEU A 311 -18.53 -0.95 -6.51
N ALA A 312 -17.66 -0.47 -7.39
CA ALA A 312 -17.88 0.77 -8.12
C ALA A 312 -19.08 0.65 -9.07
N ALA A 313 -19.24 -0.50 -9.74
CA ALA A 313 -20.37 -0.80 -10.60
C ALA A 313 -21.71 -0.80 -9.85
N ASP A 314 -21.75 -1.39 -8.66
CA ASP A 314 -22.97 -1.47 -7.84
C ASP A 314 -23.31 -0.13 -7.17
N ALA A 315 -22.33 0.74 -6.97
CA ALA A 315 -22.49 2.06 -6.34
C ALA A 315 -22.80 3.19 -7.33
N ILE A 316 -23.00 2.89 -8.62
CA ILE A 316 -23.28 3.91 -9.65
C ILE A 316 -24.61 4.62 -9.34
N ASP A 317 -24.55 5.94 -9.21
CA ASP A 317 -25.75 6.79 -9.16
C ASP A 317 -26.39 6.88 -10.56
N PRO A 318 -27.64 6.42 -10.75
CA PRO A 318 -28.32 6.50 -12.04
C PRO A 318 -28.40 7.92 -12.61
N ALA A 319 -28.59 8.94 -11.76
CA ALA A 319 -28.69 10.32 -12.20
C ALA A 319 -27.35 10.86 -12.69
N GLU A 320 -26.24 10.43 -12.06
CA GLU A 320 -24.90 10.80 -12.51
C GLU A 320 -24.53 10.06 -13.81
N ALA A 321 -24.87 8.77 -13.91
CA ALA A 321 -24.73 8.00 -15.14
C ALA A 321 -25.48 8.64 -16.32
N GLU A 322 -26.69 9.13 -16.10
CA GLU A 322 -27.50 9.84 -17.10
C GLU A 322 -26.86 11.17 -17.55
N LYS A 323 -26.32 11.95 -16.60
CA LYS A 323 -25.58 13.18 -16.94
C LYS A 323 -24.34 12.89 -17.78
N ILE A 324 -23.56 11.86 -17.42
CA ILE A 324 -22.36 11.48 -18.16
C ILE A 324 -22.71 11.01 -19.57
N THR A 325 -23.71 10.13 -19.70
CA THR A 325 -24.15 9.62 -21.01
C THR A 325 -24.69 10.72 -21.91
N THR A 326 -25.49 11.64 -21.36
CA THR A 326 -26.00 12.81 -22.09
C THR A 326 -24.86 13.73 -22.54
N ARG A 327 -23.94 14.09 -21.64
CA ARG A 327 -22.79 14.96 -21.95
C ARG A 327 -21.87 14.34 -23.00
N LEU A 328 -21.71 13.03 -22.98
CA LEU A 328 -20.87 12.30 -23.94
C LEU A 328 -21.65 11.84 -25.19
N GLN A 329 -22.94 12.18 -25.30
CA GLN A 329 -23.81 11.82 -26.42
C GLN A 329 -23.80 10.30 -26.70
N LEU A 330 -24.02 9.51 -25.65
CA LEU A 330 -24.11 8.05 -25.73
C LEU A 330 -25.58 7.61 -25.76
N GLY A 331 -25.85 6.50 -26.45
CA GLY A 331 -27.17 5.87 -26.43
C GLY A 331 -27.53 5.34 -25.04
N SER A 332 -28.83 5.27 -24.75
CA SER A 332 -29.33 4.69 -23.50
C SER A 332 -28.85 3.26 -23.33
N GLY A 333 -28.50 2.88 -22.09
CA GLY A 333 -28.03 1.53 -21.75
C GLY A 333 -26.56 1.23 -22.04
N VAL A 334 -25.89 1.97 -22.95
CA VAL A 334 -24.48 1.69 -23.33
C VAL A 334 -23.53 1.68 -22.12
N LEU A 335 -23.69 2.64 -21.22
CA LEU A 335 -22.86 2.74 -20.02
C LEU A 335 -23.10 1.54 -19.08
N LEU A 336 -24.36 1.20 -18.81
CA LEU A 336 -24.72 0.10 -17.91
C LEU A 336 -24.25 -1.24 -18.47
N THR A 337 -24.43 -1.49 -19.78
CA THR A 337 -23.92 -2.69 -20.44
C THR A 337 -22.40 -2.78 -20.32
N GLY A 338 -21.68 -1.67 -20.57
CA GLY A 338 -20.23 -1.63 -20.43
C GLY A 338 -19.78 -1.90 -18.98
N VAL A 339 -20.44 -1.32 -18.00
CA VAL A 339 -20.17 -1.57 -16.58
C VAL A 339 -20.41 -3.03 -16.21
N THR A 340 -21.49 -3.65 -16.69
CA THR A 340 -21.74 -5.09 -16.48
C THR A 340 -20.63 -5.95 -17.10
N GLN A 341 -20.17 -5.63 -18.31
CA GLN A 341 -19.06 -6.32 -18.94
C GLN A 341 -17.75 -6.16 -18.15
N VAL A 342 -17.52 -4.98 -17.55
CA VAL A 342 -16.35 -4.76 -16.68
C VAL A 342 -16.45 -5.66 -15.45
N ARG A 343 -17.64 -5.71 -14.84
CA ARG A 343 -17.95 -6.57 -13.70
C ARG A 343 -17.67 -8.05 -13.98
N GLU A 344 -18.00 -8.50 -15.18
CA GLU A 344 -17.82 -9.88 -15.65
C GLU A 344 -16.40 -10.17 -16.18
N GLY A 345 -15.52 -9.16 -16.23
CA GLY A 345 -14.16 -9.29 -16.80
C GLY A 345 -14.11 -9.44 -18.33
N SER A 346 -15.25 -9.35 -19.00
CA SER A 346 -15.40 -9.49 -20.46
C SER A 346 -15.16 -8.19 -21.22
N TYR A 347 -15.13 -7.04 -20.53
CA TYR A 347 -14.90 -5.74 -21.15
C TYR A 347 -13.50 -5.60 -21.75
N ARG A 348 -13.42 -5.03 -22.95
CA ARG A 348 -12.17 -4.63 -23.62
C ARG A 348 -12.30 -3.19 -24.10
N CYS A 349 -11.25 -2.42 -23.85
CA CYS A 349 -11.20 -1.02 -24.25
C CYS A 349 -10.90 -0.91 -25.75
N ASP A 350 -11.48 0.10 -26.39
CA ASP A 350 -11.19 0.37 -27.78
C ASP A 350 -9.88 1.18 -27.91
N PRO A 351 -9.14 1.02 -29.03
CA PRO A 351 -7.97 1.84 -29.30
C PRO A 351 -8.28 3.34 -29.20
N HIS A 352 -7.46 4.08 -28.45
CA HIS A 352 -7.71 5.50 -28.22
C HIS A 352 -7.46 6.33 -29.48
N HIS A 353 -8.27 7.36 -29.69
CA HIS A 353 -8.11 8.31 -30.79
C HIS A 353 -6.93 9.24 -30.53
N ARG A 354 -5.97 9.28 -31.45
CA ARG A 354 -4.74 10.10 -31.32
C ARG A 354 -4.93 11.48 -31.93
N VAL A 355 -4.63 12.53 -31.18
CA VAL A 355 -4.73 13.94 -31.62
C VAL A 355 -3.45 14.69 -31.31
N ARG A 356 -2.90 15.41 -32.29
CA ARG A 356 -1.75 16.29 -32.08
C ARG A 356 -2.24 17.67 -31.64
N ILE A 357 -1.66 18.19 -30.57
CA ILE A 357 -1.96 19.54 -30.05
C ILE A 357 -0.65 20.30 -29.86
N ALA A 358 -0.61 21.56 -30.28
CA ALA A 358 0.55 22.42 -30.04
C ALA A 358 0.73 22.71 -28.54
N LYS A 359 1.96 22.63 -28.04
CA LYS A 359 2.30 23.06 -26.67
C LYS A 359 2.43 24.59 -26.62
N PRO A 360 2.06 25.24 -25.49
CA PRO A 360 2.31 26.67 -25.30
C PRO A 360 3.79 27.05 -25.40
N SER A 361 4.69 26.13 -25.03
CA SER A 361 6.15 26.30 -25.05
C SER A 361 6.80 25.98 -26.41
N GLY A 362 6.01 25.70 -27.45
CA GLY A 362 6.49 25.15 -28.73
C GLY A 362 6.58 23.62 -28.74
N GLY A 363 6.45 23.03 -29.94
CA GLY A 363 6.37 21.59 -30.17
C GLY A 363 4.94 21.01 -30.13
N GLU A 364 4.80 19.72 -30.43
CA GLU A 364 3.52 19.00 -30.41
C GLU A 364 3.43 18.05 -29.20
N ARG A 365 2.22 17.85 -28.66
CA ARG A 365 1.87 16.78 -27.71
C ARG A 365 0.83 15.89 -28.37
N MET A 366 1.10 14.58 -28.40
CA MET A 366 0.12 13.59 -28.81
C MET A 366 -0.82 13.30 -27.63
N LEU A 367 -2.11 13.53 -27.80
CA LEU A 367 -3.15 13.07 -26.89
C LEU A 367 -3.69 11.72 -27.33
N ALA A 368 -3.86 10.80 -26.37
CA ALA A 368 -4.60 9.55 -26.57
C ALA A 368 -5.95 9.65 -25.87
N ILE A 369 -7.01 9.88 -26.64
CA ILE A 369 -8.37 10.12 -26.16
C ILE A 369 -9.17 8.81 -26.20
N PRO A 370 -9.67 8.30 -25.06
CA PRO A 370 -10.56 7.15 -25.04
C PRO A 370 -11.84 7.41 -25.85
N THR A 371 -12.47 6.34 -26.33
CA THR A 371 -13.82 6.45 -26.92
C THR A 371 -14.80 7.06 -25.92
N ARG A 372 -15.92 7.60 -26.43
CA ARG A 372 -16.98 8.13 -25.56
C ARG A 372 -17.45 7.08 -24.54
N ARG A 373 -17.58 5.82 -24.99
CA ARG A 373 -17.96 4.65 -24.17
C ARG A 373 -16.91 4.39 -23.07
N ASP A 374 -15.64 4.22 -23.44
CA ASP A 374 -14.56 3.98 -22.49
C ASP A 374 -14.44 5.11 -21.47
N ARG A 375 -14.52 6.36 -21.94
CA ARG A 375 -14.46 7.55 -21.09
C ARG A 375 -15.61 7.58 -20.09
N ALA A 376 -16.84 7.23 -20.50
CA ALA A 376 -17.98 7.19 -19.59
C ALA A 376 -17.79 6.15 -18.48
N ILE A 377 -17.32 4.94 -18.84
CA ILE A 377 -17.07 3.84 -17.90
C ILE A 377 -15.94 4.20 -16.94
N GLN A 378 -14.83 4.75 -17.46
CA GLN A 378 -13.74 5.22 -16.61
C GLN A 378 -14.20 6.32 -15.65
N GLN A 379 -14.99 7.29 -16.11
CA GLN A 379 -15.48 8.38 -15.26
C GLN A 379 -16.42 7.91 -14.15
N VAL A 380 -17.28 6.93 -14.42
CA VAL A 380 -18.24 6.45 -13.41
C VAL A 380 -17.57 5.56 -12.35
N LEU A 381 -16.53 4.81 -12.73
CA LEU A 381 -15.82 3.89 -11.83
C LEU A 381 -14.68 4.56 -11.05
N LEU A 382 -14.10 5.64 -11.60
CA LEU A 382 -12.95 6.34 -11.02
C LEU A 382 -13.14 6.83 -9.58
N PRO A 383 -14.29 7.39 -9.14
CA PRO A 383 -14.39 7.98 -7.80
C PRO A 383 -14.05 7.01 -6.67
N LEU A 384 -14.50 5.75 -6.77
CA LEU A 384 -14.21 4.74 -5.75
C LEU A 384 -12.72 4.35 -5.73
N LEU A 385 -12.12 4.22 -6.91
CA LEU A 385 -10.70 3.88 -7.07
C LEU A 385 -9.79 5.02 -6.60
N ALA A 386 -10.13 6.25 -6.97
CA ALA A 386 -9.42 7.45 -6.59
C ALA A 386 -9.45 7.66 -5.08
N ASP A 387 -10.59 7.44 -4.40
CA ASP A 387 -10.66 7.57 -2.94
C ASP A 387 -9.75 6.55 -2.24
N GLY A 388 -9.73 5.30 -2.74
CA GLY A 388 -8.83 4.24 -2.26
C GLY A 388 -7.36 4.62 -2.38
N ILE A 389 -6.93 5.04 -3.58
CA ILE A 389 -5.55 5.45 -3.89
C ILE A 389 -5.14 6.70 -3.11
N ASP A 390 -5.98 7.74 -3.07
CA ASP A 390 -5.71 9.01 -2.38
C ASP A 390 -5.40 8.83 -0.88
N GLY A 391 -5.95 7.78 -0.26
CA GLY A 391 -5.71 7.45 1.15
C GLY A 391 -4.29 6.95 1.46
N PHE A 392 -3.52 6.60 0.44
CA PHE A 392 -2.11 6.20 0.52
C PHE A 392 -1.15 7.32 0.14
N LEU A 393 -1.55 8.18 -0.82
CA LEU A 393 -0.66 9.17 -1.38
C LEU A 393 -0.07 10.14 -0.34
N GLU A 394 1.24 10.35 -0.46
CA GLU A 394 1.98 11.26 0.39
C GLU A 394 1.44 12.69 0.39
N SER A 395 1.62 13.40 1.50
CA SER A 395 1.12 14.79 1.63
C SER A 395 1.79 15.76 0.66
N SER A 396 2.97 15.41 0.13
CA SER A 396 3.73 16.12 -0.88
C SER A 396 3.03 16.15 -2.25
N SER A 397 2.27 15.10 -2.59
CA SER A 397 1.53 14.98 -3.85
C SER A 397 0.28 15.85 -3.82
N MET A 398 0.17 16.83 -4.72
CA MET A 398 -0.91 17.83 -4.68
C MET A 398 -1.85 17.82 -5.87
N ALA A 399 -1.41 17.39 -7.05
CA ALA A 399 -2.25 17.41 -8.25
C ALA A 399 -3.34 16.34 -8.19
N TYR A 400 -4.48 16.60 -8.82
CA TYR A 400 -5.58 15.64 -8.99
C TYR A 400 -6.18 15.08 -7.69
N ARG A 401 -6.09 15.84 -6.58
CA ARG A 401 -6.54 15.43 -5.23
C ARG A 401 -7.49 16.43 -4.61
N ARG A 402 -8.29 16.01 -3.61
CA ARG A 402 -9.35 16.88 -3.03
C ARG A 402 -8.85 18.02 -2.21
N GLY A 403 -9.29 19.21 -2.60
CA GLY A 403 -8.96 20.42 -1.87
C GLY A 403 -7.47 20.74 -1.91
N LEU A 404 -6.68 20.01 -2.71
CA LEU A 404 -5.27 20.28 -2.95
C LEU A 404 -5.15 20.92 -4.34
N GLY A 405 -4.33 21.97 -4.43
CA GLY A 405 -4.18 22.73 -5.65
C GLY A 405 -2.96 23.65 -5.59
N ARG A 406 -2.72 24.37 -6.69
CA ARG A 406 -1.56 25.26 -6.86
C ARG A 406 -1.42 26.26 -5.69
N THR A 407 -2.52 26.79 -5.17
CA THR A 407 -2.51 27.72 -4.01
C THR A 407 -2.00 27.06 -2.72
N GLN A 408 -2.27 25.77 -2.51
CA GLN A 408 -1.76 25.06 -1.34
C GLN A 408 -0.28 24.72 -1.47
N ALA A 409 0.18 24.40 -2.68
CA ALA A 409 1.60 24.28 -2.99
C ALA A 409 2.34 25.58 -2.66
N ALA A 410 1.82 26.72 -3.14
CA ALA A 410 2.40 28.04 -2.84
C ALA A 410 2.43 28.35 -1.33
N ARG A 411 1.37 28.01 -0.58
CA ARG A 411 1.34 28.17 0.89
C ARG A 411 2.42 27.33 1.57
N ARG A 412 2.61 26.07 1.14
CA ARG A 412 3.63 25.16 1.69
C ARG A 412 5.05 25.70 1.43
N ILE A 413 5.31 26.20 0.23
CA ILE A 413 6.60 26.81 -0.13
C ILE A 413 6.89 28.05 0.72
N LYS A 414 5.90 28.94 0.90
CA LYS A 414 6.05 30.12 1.77
C LYS A 414 6.35 29.74 3.21
N GLN A 415 5.64 28.74 3.75
CA GLN A 415 5.85 28.29 5.11
C GLN A 415 7.25 27.70 5.29
N ALA A 416 7.69 26.85 4.38
CA ALA A 416 9.05 26.30 4.39
C ALA A 416 10.11 27.42 4.34
N LYS A 417 9.93 28.45 3.50
CA LYS A 417 10.86 29.58 3.47
C LYS A 417 10.96 30.27 4.84
N ARG A 418 9.84 30.51 5.51
CA ARG A 418 9.79 31.06 6.89
C ARG A 418 10.47 30.15 7.90
N ASP A 419 10.39 28.85 7.70
CA ASP A 419 11.02 27.84 8.55
C ASP A 419 12.52 27.65 8.27
N GLY A 420 13.11 28.47 7.38
CA GLY A 420 14.54 28.54 7.11
C GLY A 420 15.02 27.62 5.98
N TYR A 421 14.13 27.20 5.08
CA TYR A 421 14.51 26.53 3.85
C TYR A 421 14.85 27.59 2.79
N THR A 422 16.11 27.63 2.37
CA THR A 422 16.67 28.72 1.55
C THR A 422 17.09 28.27 0.15
N TRP A 423 17.17 26.96 -0.10
CA TRP A 423 17.50 26.38 -1.39
C TRP A 423 16.36 25.50 -1.88
N ALA A 424 16.22 25.38 -3.19
CA ALA A 424 15.26 24.49 -3.79
C ALA A 424 15.76 23.83 -5.08
N ILE A 425 15.30 22.63 -5.35
CA ILE A 425 15.51 21.93 -6.62
C ILE A 425 14.16 21.89 -7.31
N LYS A 426 14.05 22.53 -8.46
CA LYS A 426 12.89 22.40 -9.34
C LYS A 426 13.23 21.40 -10.42
N ALA A 427 12.42 20.36 -10.61
CA ALA A 427 12.64 19.36 -11.63
C ALA A 427 11.31 18.81 -12.17
N ASP A 428 11.40 18.20 -13.34
CA ASP A 428 10.30 17.60 -14.09
C ASP A 428 10.82 16.29 -14.70
N PHE A 429 9.93 15.34 -14.95
CA PHE A 429 10.32 14.10 -15.62
C PHE A 429 10.30 14.26 -17.15
N LEU A 430 11.30 13.72 -17.83
CA LEU A 430 11.37 13.75 -19.28
C LEU A 430 10.29 12.85 -19.89
N GLY A 431 9.25 13.47 -20.46
CA GLY A 431 8.18 12.73 -21.15
C GLY A 431 7.46 11.74 -20.24
N PHE A 432 7.18 12.09 -18.99
CA PHE A 432 6.62 11.19 -17.97
C PHE A 432 5.53 10.24 -18.50
N PHE A 433 4.46 10.80 -19.07
CA PHE A 433 3.32 10.04 -19.59
C PHE A 433 3.68 9.12 -20.76
N ASP A 434 4.80 9.34 -21.44
CA ASP A 434 5.24 8.47 -22.53
C ASP A 434 6.09 7.29 -22.04
N HIS A 435 6.69 7.40 -20.85
CA HIS A 435 7.72 6.48 -20.35
C HIS A 435 7.31 5.61 -19.15
N VAL A 436 6.13 5.82 -18.53
CA VAL A 436 5.68 4.99 -17.40
C VAL A 436 5.70 3.50 -17.74
N ASP A 437 6.53 2.72 -17.06
CA ASP A 437 6.64 1.28 -17.28
C ASP A 437 5.38 0.54 -16.78
N HIS A 438 4.73 -0.25 -17.64
CA HIS A 438 3.48 -0.93 -17.31
C HIS A 438 3.67 -2.08 -16.31
N GLN A 439 4.85 -2.70 -16.27
CA GLN A 439 5.14 -3.76 -15.32
C GLN A 439 5.28 -3.19 -13.92
N LEU A 440 6.08 -2.12 -13.76
CA LEU A 440 6.20 -1.39 -12.50
C LEU A 440 4.85 -0.81 -12.04
N LEU A 441 4.04 -0.28 -12.97
CA LEU A 441 2.69 0.20 -12.64
C LEU A 441 1.78 -0.93 -12.15
N ARG A 442 1.77 -2.09 -12.81
CA ARG A 442 1.00 -3.26 -12.39
C ARG A 442 1.44 -3.75 -11.01
N GLU A 443 2.75 -3.78 -10.75
CA GLU A 443 3.29 -4.18 -9.45
C GLU A 443 2.90 -3.22 -8.34
N ARG A 444 2.99 -1.91 -8.61
CA ARG A 444 2.53 -0.87 -7.69
C ARG A 444 1.02 -1.05 -7.42
N LEU A 445 0.19 -1.25 -8.44
CA LEU A 445 -1.24 -1.58 -8.26
C LEU A 445 -1.47 -2.85 -7.43
N ALA A 446 -0.71 -3.93 -7.68
CA ALA A 446 -0.82 -5.18 -6.94
C ALA A 446 -0.37 -5.05 -5.48
N ALA A 447 0.61 -4.19 -5.19
CA ALA A 447 1.00 -3.86 -3.83
C ALA A 447 -0.17 -3.27 -3.03
N TYR A 448 -0.99 -2.42 -3.65
CA TYR A 448 -2.14 -1.79 -2.99
C TYR A 448 -3.41 -2.64 -3.00
N LEU A 449 -3.74 -3.23 -4.14
CA LEU A 449 -5.01 -3.90 -4.39
C LEU A 449 -4.92 -5.43 -4.25
N ARG A 450 -3.72 -5.99 -4.03
CA ARG A 450 -3.45 -7.43 -4.06
C ARG A 450 -3.84 -8.03 -5.42
N ASP A 451 -4.69 -9.05 -5.45
CA ASP A 451 -5.17 -9.68 -6.70
C ASP A 451 -6.61 -9.28 -7.00
N ASP A 452 -6.83 -7.97 -7.05
CA ASP A 452 -8.12 -7.43 -7.42
C ASP A 452 -8.26 -7.37 -8.95
N ALA A 453 -9.38 -7.88 -9.48
CA ALA A 453 -9.69 -7.86 -10.91
C ALA A 453 -9.68 -6.45 -11.52
N THR A 454 -9.85 -5.42 -10.69
CA THR A 454 -9.70 -4.01 -11.06
C THR A 454 -8.33 -3.71 -11.69
N ILE A 455 -7.27 -4.41 -11.27
CA ILE A 455 -5.93 -4.23 -11.85
C ILE A 455 -5.96 -4.57 -13.34
N ASP A 456 -6.54 -5.69 -13.73
CA ASP A 456 -6.62 -6.10 -15.13
C ASP A 456 -7.46 -5.13 -15.96
N TRP A 457 -8.57 -4.63 -15.40
CA TRP A 457 -9.37 -3.60 -16.06
C TRP A 457 -8.59 -2.28 -16.26
N ILE A 458 -7.86 -1.81 -15.23
CA ILE A 458 -6.99 -0.63 -15.32
C ILE A 458 -5.93 -0.85 -16.40
N MET A 459 -5.24 -1.99 -16.38
CA MET A 459 -4.17 -2.27 -17.35
C MET A 459 -4.71 -2.41 -18.77
N ASN A 460 -5.92 -2.94 -18.96
CA ASN A 460 -6.63 -2.92 -20.25
C ASN A 460 -6.92 -1.49 -20.73
N CYS A 461 -7.35 -0.59 -19.84
CA CYS A 461 -7.57 0.81 -20.17
C CYS A 461 -6.26 1.53 -20.55
N VAL A 462 -5.19 1.29 -19.80
CA VAL A 462 -3.86 1.88 -20.05
C VAL A 462 -3.32 1.39 -21.39
N SER A 463 -3.35 0.08 -21.63
CA SER A 463 -2.81 -0.54 -22.85
C SER A 463 -3.50 -0.02 -24.11
N ALA A 464 -4.82 0.18 -24.06
CA ALA A 464 -5.61 0.66 -25.20
C ALA A 464 -5.25 2.08 -25.67
N GLY A 465 -4.62 2.89 -24.81
CA GLY A 465 -4.19 4.25 -25.12
C GLY A 465 -2.69 4.49 -25.03
N SER A 466 -1.91 3.45 -24.73
CA SER A 466 -0.47 3.55 -24.55
C SER A 466 0.25 4.02 -25.82
N PRO A 467 1.32 4.83 -25.72
CA PRO A 467 2.13 5.23 -26.88
C PRO A 467 2.79 4.03 -27.57
N SER A 468 3.28 3.07 -26.78
CA SER A 468 3.88 1.82 -27.25
C SER A 468 3.51 0.66 -26.31
N PRO A 469 3.55 -0.60 -26.79
CA PRO A 469 3.27 -1.75 -25.93
C PRO A 469 4.17 -1.76 -24.69
N GLY A 470 3.56 -1.88 -23.51
CA GLY A 470 4.27 -2.01 -22.24
C GLY A 470 4.76 -0.70 -21.61
N VAL A 471 4.56 0.46 -22.24
CA VAL A 471 5.01 1.76 -21.70
C VAL A 471 4.01 2.90 -21.94
N GLY A 472 3.99 3.86 -21.03
CA GLY A 472 3.25 5.12 -21.09
C GLY A 472 1.80 5.07 -20.61
N LEU A 473 1.29 6.22 -20.17
CA LEU A 473 -0.07 6.48 -19.75
C LEU A 473 -0.81 7.36 -20.78
N PRO A 474 -2.05 7.04 -21.16
CA PRO A 474 -2.80 7.85 -22.13
C PRO A 474 -3.14 9.25 -21.59
N THR A 475 -2.58 10.28 -22.21
CA THR A 475 -2.71 11.71 -21.79
C THR A 475 -4.11 12.33 -21.92
N GLY A 476 -5.11 11.59 -22.41
CA GLY A 476 -6.53 11.99 -22.48
C GLY A 476 -7.49 11.08 -21.71
N SER A 477 -6.96 10.12 -20.94
CA SER A 477 -7.74 9.19 -20.13
C SER A 477 -8.01 9.75 -18.73
N PRO A 478 -9.27 9.69 -18.24
CA PRO A 478 -9.62 9.98 -16.86
C PRO A 478 -8.80 9.23 -15.79
N LEU A 479 -8.30 8.03 -16.10
CA LEU A 479 -7.53 7.22 -15.14
C LEU A 479 -6.09 7.70 -14.98
N SER A 480 -5.47 8.18 -16.07
CA SER A 480 -4.03 8.46 -16.11
C SER A 480 -3.53 9.40 -15.01
N PRO A 481 -4.25 10.47 -14.62
CA PRO A 481 -3.81 11.33 -13.53
C PRO A 481 -3.70 10.64 -12.17
N VAL A 482 -4.64 9.75 -11.84
CA VAL A 482 -4.62 9.00 -10.58
C VAL A 482 -3.50 7.94 -10.61
N LEU A 483 -3.31 7.28 -11.76
CA LEU A 483 -2.23 6.31 -11.94
C LEU A 483 -0.85 6.95 -11.91
N ALA A 484 -0.70 8.15 -12.48
CA ALA A 484 0.52 8.94 -12.40
C ALA A 484 0.93 9.22 -10.95
N ASN A 485 -0.03 9.66 -10.13
CA ASN A 485 0.20 9.90 -8.72
C ASN A 485 0.56 8.63 -7.96
N LEU A 486 -0.13 7.52 -8.24
CA LEU A 486 0.15 6.22 -7.63
C LEU A 486 1.57 5.72 -7.95
N PHE A 487 1.99 5.90 -9.20
CA PHE A 487 3.30 5.50 -9.68
C PHE A 487 4.42 6.32 -9.02
N LEU A 488 4.25 7.64 -8.97
CA LEU A 488 5.22 8.57 -8.36
C LEU A 488 5.16 8.61 -6.82
N ASP A 489 4.23 7.91 -6.19
CA ASP A 489 4.16 7.83 -4.72
C ASP A 489 5.45 7.20 -4.15
N GLN A 490 6.03 6.20 -4.84
CA GLN A 490 7.29 5.59 -4.42
C GLN A 490 8.43 6.62 -4.43
N PHE A 491 8.47 7.44 -5.48
CA PHE A 491 9.44 8.51 -5.61
C PHE A 491 9.29 9.50 -4.45
N ASP A 492 8.06 9.88 -4.09
CA ASP A 492 7.80 10.80 -2.98
C ASP A 492 8.27 10.24 -1.63
N GLU A 493 7.97 8.98 -1.34
CA GLU A 493 8.37 8.26 -0.12
C GLU A 493 9.90 8.21 0.03
N HIS A 494 10.61 8.02 -1.09
CA HIS A 494 12.06 7.83 -1.08
C HIS A 494 12.83 9.12 -1.25
N LEU A 495 12.24 10.22 -1.70
CA LEU A 495 13.02 11.42 -2.00
C LEU A 495 13.32 12.25 -0.75
N CYS A 496 12.36 12.40 0.16
CA CYS A 496 12.45 13.37 1.25
C CYS A 496 12.76 12.75 2.62
N PRO A 497 14.03 12.76 3.08
CA PRO A 497 14.38 12.58 4.49
C PRO A 497 13.91 13.77 5.34
N ASP A 498 13.95 13.60 6.67
CA ASP A 498 13.39 14.50 7.71
C ASP A 498 13.77 16.00 7.63
N ASP A 499 14.79 16.38 6.85
CA ASP A 499 15.31 17.74 6.72
C ASP A 499 15.05 18.39 5.35
N SER A 500 14.13 17.85 4.56
CA SER A 500 13.72 18.38 3.25
C SER A 500 12.20 18.36 3.09
N ILE A 501 11.66 19.22 2.21
CA ILE A 501 10.22 19.28 1.95
C ILE A 501 9.95 19.17 0.45
N LEU A 502 9.32 18.07 0.05
CA LEU A 502 8.82 17.88 -1.32
C LEU A 502 7.43 18.51 -1.50
N VAL A 503 7.27 19.20 -2.62
CA VAL A 503 6.00 19.66 -3.18
C VAL A 503 5.92 19.18 -4.62
N ARG A 504 5.06 18.21 -4.90
CA ARG A 504 4.88 17.65 -6.24
C ARG A 504 3.49 17.95 -6.79
N TYR A 505 3.42 18.36 -8.04
CA TYR A 505 2.18 18.60 -8.77
C TYR A 505 2.26 17.90 -10.13
N ALA A 506 1.67 16.70 -10.20
CA ALA A 506 1.80 15.77 -11.31
C ALA A 506 3.28 15.33 -11.48
N ASP A 507 3.88 15.62 -12.63
CA ASP A 507 5.27 15.37 -12.99
C ASP A 507 6.24 16.49 -12.56
N ASP A 508 5.75 17.71 -12.33
CA ASP A 508 6.55 18.86 -11.87
C ASP A 508 6.71 18.83 -10.33
N PHE A 509 7.94 18.96 -9.83
CA PHE A 509 8.20 18.94 -8.40
C PHE A 509 9.25 19.96 -7.96
N LEU A 510 9.13 20.38 -6.70
CA LEU A 510 10.03 21.27 -6.01
C LEU A 510 10.44 20.65 -4.68
N VAL A 511 11.74 20.44 -4.46
CA VAL A 511 12.27 20.01 -3.16
C VAL A 511 12.94 21.18 -2.48
N LEU A 512 12.52 21.48 -1.26
CA LEU A 512 13.00 22.61 -0.46
C LEU A 512 14.03 22.10 0.55
N CYS A 513 15.18 22.76 0.60
CA CYS A 513 16.36 22.39 1.39
C CYS A 513 16.89 23.59 2.20
N ARG A 514 17.59 23.31 3.30
CA ARG A 514 18.20 24.34 4.16
C ARG A 514 19.55 24.85 3.66
N SER A 515 20.24 24.10 2.81
CA SER A 515 21.55 24.43 2.26
C SER A 515 21.69 23.92 0.82
N HIS A 516 22.65 24.49 0.09
CA HIS A 516 23.03 24.05 -1.25
C HIS A 516 23.51 22.60 -1.25
N ASP A 517 24.44 22.25 -0.36
CA ASP A 517 24.99 20.89 -0.28
C ASP A 517 23.90 19.83 -0.07
N ARG A 518 22.89 20.15 0.75
CA ARG A 518 21.75 19.27 0.95
C ARG A 518 20.89 19.16 -0.31
N ALA A 519 20.72 20.25 -1.04
CA ALA A 519 20.03 20.23 -2.32
C ALA A 519 20.78 19.37 -3.35
N ASP A 520 22.11 19.47 -3.44
CA ASP A 520 22.91 18.60 -4.32
C ASP A 520 22.79 17.11 -3.98
N GLU A 521 22.74 16.77 -2.70
CA GLU A 521 22.54 15.39 -2.24
C GLU A 521 21.15 14.87 -2.62
N ILE A 522 20.12 15.67 -2.38
CA ILE A 522 18.74 15.34 -2.72
C ILE A 522 18.56 15.24 -4.24
N PHE A 523 19.25 16.07 -5.02
CA PHE A 523 19.20 15.99 -6.47
C PHE A 523 19.74 14.65 -6.98
N ARG A 524 20.92 14.23 -6.51
CA ARG A 524 21.48 12.90 -6.83
C ARG A 524 20.56 11.75 -6.40
N ARG A 525 19.86 11.91 -5.27
CA ARG A 525 18.86 10.95 -4.81
C ARG A 525 17.64 10.92 -5.74
N ALA A 526 17.18 12.08 -6.22
CA ALA A 526 16.10 12.18 -7.20
C ALA A 526 16.45 11.47 -8.50
N GLU A 527 17.67 11.63 -9.00
CA GLU A 527 18.16 10.92 -10.19
C GLU A 527 18.13 9.40 -9.99
N ALA A 528 18.66 8.91 -8.86
CA ALA A 528 18.68 7.49 -8.56
C ALA A 528 17.28 6.88 -8.40
N GLU A 529 16.34 7.59 -7.76
CA GLU A 529 14.96 7.11 -7.62
C GLU A 529 14.18 7.20 -8.94
N ALA A 530 14.45 8.21 -9.78
CA ALA A 530 13.89 8.27 -11.13
C ALA A 530 14.37 7.08 -11.98
N GLU A 531 15.66 6.78 -11.94
CA GLU A 531 16.25 5.63 -12.64
C GLU A 531 15.63 4.31 -12.17
N ARG A 532 15.41 4.15 -10.85
CA ARG A 532 14.73 2.97 -10.28
C ARG A 532 13.32 2.78 -10.85
N LEU A 533 12.62 3.87 -11.15
CA LEU A 533 11.31 3.87 -11.80
C LEU A 533 11.38 3.81 -13.34
N ARG A 534 12.57 3.63 -13.91
CA ARG A 534 12.85 3.68 -15.36
C ARG A 534 12.42 5.00 -16.00
N LEU A 535 12.56 6.09 -15.23
CA LEU A 535 12.30 7.46 -15.65
C LEU A 535 13.61 8.25 -15.69
N GLU A 536 13.57 9.39 -16.38
CA GLU A 536 14.68 10.32 -16.47
C GLU A 536 14.20 11.72 -16.05
N LEU A 537 15.05 12.48 -15.36
CA LEU A 537 14.78 13.88 -15.06
C LEU A 537 15.10 14.75 -16.28
N ASN A 538 14.28 15.76 -16.54
CA ASN A 538 14.50 16.69 -17.63
C ASN A 538 15.62 17.68 -17.26
N ALA A 539 16.82 17.48 -17.81
CA ALA A 539 17.99 18.32 -17.54
C ALA A 539 17.75 19.82 -17.84
N ASP A 540 17.04 20.15 -18.93
CA ASP A 540 16.78 21.54 -19.34
C ASP A 540 15.83 22.28 -18.38
N LYS A 541 14.90 21.54 -17.75
CA LYS A 541 13.93 22.09 -16.80
C LYS A 541 14.41 22.00 -15.35
N THR A 542 15.39 21.16 -15.08
CA THR A 542 15.96 20.95 -13.75
C THR A 542 16.82 22.14 -13.36
N LYS A 543 16.53 22.76 -12.21
CA LYS A 543 17.21 23.96 -11.74
C LYS A 543 17.44 23.92 -10.24
N MET A 544 18.66 24.23 -9.84
CA MET A 544 18.99 24.63 -8.48
C MET A 544 18.60 26.10 -8.29
N ILE A 545 17.84 26.38 -7.25
CA ILE A 545 17.25 27.70 -6.98
C ILE A 545 17.72 28.15 -5.60
N ASP A 546 18.44 29.26 -5.57
CA ASP A 546 18.54 30.06 -4.35
C ASP A 546 17.21 30.78 -4.14
N MET A 547 16.47 30.36 -3.12
CA MET A 547 15.18 30.94 -2.79
C MET A 547 15.31 32.35 -2.22
N ASP A 548 16.46 33.01 -2.23
CA ASP A 548 16.56 34.45 -1.97
C ASP A 548 16.36 35.29 -3.24
N HIS A 549 16.41 34.65 -4.41
CA HIS A 549 16.17 35.25 -5.72
C HIS A 549 14.76 34.91 -6.24
N PRO A 550 14.19 35.72 -7.15
CA PRO A 550 12.89 35.42 -7.72
C PRO A 550 12.90 34.11 -8.52
N PHE A 551 11.86 33.28 -8.32
CA PHE A 551 11.69 32.04 -9.08
C PHE A 551 10.22 31.75 -9.36
N GLU A 552 9.97 30.89 -10.35
CA GLU A 552 8.63 30.55 -10.80
C GLU A 552 8.33 29.05 -10.61
N PHE A 553 7.18 28.76 -10.00
CA PHE A 553 6.69 27.40 -9.82
C PHE A 553 5.16 27.37 -9.91
N LEU A 554 4.61 26.47 -10.72
CA LEU A 554 3.18 26.34 -10.95
C LEU A 554 2.48 27.68 -11.26
N GLY A 555 3.07 28.48 -12.17
CA GLY A 555 2.56 29.79 -12.60
C GLY A 555 2.41 30.84 -11.50
N PHE A 556 3.14 30.65 -10.39
CA PHE A 556 3.37 31.67 -9.38
C PHE A 556 4.80 32.15 -9.46
N ARG A 557 4.99 33.47 -9.36
CA ARG A 557 6.30 34.08 -9.16
C ARG A 557 6.48 34.34 -7.67
N PHE A 558 7.56 33.81 -7.10
CA PHE A 558 7.92 34.00 -5.70
C PHE A 558 9.10 34.97 -5.62
N SER A 559 9.02 35.98 -4.77
CA SER A 559 10.08 36.98 -4.57
C SER A 559 10.12 37.52 -3.14
N ARG A 560 11.27 38.06 -2.74
CA ARG A 560 11.38 38.88 -1.53
C ARG A 560 10.58 40.17 -1.72
N SER A 561 9.68 40.47 -0.79
CA SER A 561 9.02 41.77 -0.71
C SER A 561 9.97 42.81 -0.13
N THR A 562 10.06 43.97 -0.77
CA THR A 562 10.82 45.12 -0.29
C THR A 562 10.01 46.05 0.61
N THR A 563 8.70 45.81 0.78
CA THR A 563 7.83 46.65 1.60
C THR A 563 7.59 46.00 2.97
N VAL A 564 8.13 46.61 4.03
CA VAL A 564 7.89 46.24 5.43
C VAL A 564 6.59 46.91 5.89
N GLY A 565 5.53 46.14 6.12
CA GLY A 565 4.30 46.63 6.71
C GLY A 565 4.42 46.74 8.23
N LYS A 566 3.75 47.73 8.85
CA LYS A 566 3.80 48.01 10.30
C LYS A 566 3.32 46.89 11.24
N ASN A 567 2.91 45.72 10.72
CA ASN A 567 2.51 44.54 11.51
C ASN A 567 3.44 43.33 11.32
N ASP A 568 4.57 43.48 10.62
CA ASP A 568 5.50 42.38 10.35
C ASP A 568 6.50 42.20 11.51
N ALA A 569 6.05 41.66 12.64
CA ALA A 569 6.90 41.32 13.77
C ALA A 569 7.67 39.99 13.61
N ASP A 570 7.49 39.25 12.50
CA ASP A 570 8.06 37.92 12.29
C ASP A 570 8.58 37.70 10.85
N GLY A 571 9.84 38.05 10.57
CA GLY A 571 10.67 37.50 9.47
C GLY A 571 10.22 37.66 8.01
N VAL A 572 11.03 38.40 7.23
CA VAL A 572 11.05 38.57 5.74
C VAL A 572 9.71 38.43 5.00
N PRO A 573 9.08 39.53 4.54
CA PRO A 573 7.85 39.45 3.76
C PRO A 573 8.14 38.82 2.38
N TRP A 574 7.42 37.75 2.02
CA TRP A 574 7.48 37.11 0.69
C TRP A 574 6.20 37.37 -0.09
N GLN A 575 6.34 37.94 -1.28
CA GLN A 575 5.22 38.15 -2.19
C GLN A 575 5.05 36.94 -3.12
N THR A 576 3.81 36.74 -3.55
CA THR A 576 3.50 35.81 -4.63
C THR A 576 2.54 36.49 -5.56
N GLU A 577 2.97 36.62 -6.80
CA GLU A 577 2.17 37.12 -7.91
C GLU A 577 1.71 35.92 -8.74
N SER A 578 0.46 35.95 -9.17
CA SER A 578 -0.16 34.89 -9.97
C SER A 578 -0.40 35.44 -11.36
N ASP A 579 0.20 34.85 -12.39
CA ASP A 579 0.14 35.38 -13.76
C ASP A 579 -1.21 35.15 -14.46
N GLY A 580 -2.29 34.84 -13.72
CA GLY A 580 -3.66 34.69 -14.23
C GLY A 580 -3.89 33.59 -15.29
N GLY A 581 -2.86 32.85 -15.73
CA GLY A 581 -2.96 31.87 -16.81
C GLY A 581 -3.36 30.46 -16.34
N PRO A 582 -4.20 29.72 -17.11
CA PRO A 582 -4.54 28.36 -16.79
C PRO A 582 -3.37 27.44 -17.16
N VAL A 583 -2.73 26.86 -16.14
CA VAL A 583 -2.22 25.49 -16.21
C VAL A 583 -3.04 24.72 -15.17
N GLU A 584 -4.35 24.64 -15.39
CA GLU A 584 -5.18 23.70 -14.68
C GLU A 584 -4.97 22.34 -15.34
N ALA A 585 -4.41 21.41 -14.58
CA ALA A 585 -4.44 20.02 -14.97
C ALA A 585 -5.93 19.64 -15.12
N GLN A 586 -6.31 18.98 -16.23
CA GLN A 586 -7.72 18.72 -16.58
C GLN A 586 -8.51 18.29 -15.35
N ASP A 587 -9.43 19.15 -14.94
CA ASP A 587 -10.17 19.05 -13.70
C ASP A 587 -11.12 17.84 -13.79
N ILE A 588 -10.78 16.74 -13.12
CA ILE A 588 -11.64 15.57 -13.06
C ILE A 588 -12.71 15.83 -12.00
N MET A 589 -13.72 16.65 -12.36
CA MET A 589 -15.02 16.84 -11.66
C MET A 589 -14.97 16.78 -10.13
N TRP A 590 -14.06 17.54 -9.51
CA TRP A 590 -13.89 17.55 -8.06
C TRP A 590 -14.23 18.91 -7.42
N SER A 591 -14.52 19.89 -8.27
CA SER A 591 -14.86 21.27 -7.92
C SER A 591 -16.19 21.44 -7.18
N SER A 592 -17.04 20.40 -7.11
CA SER A 592 -18.40 20.50 -6.57
C SER A 592 -18.52 20.19 -5.07
N ALA A 593 -17.43 19.91 -4.35
CA ALA A 593 -17.54 19.34 -3.01
C ALA A 593 -16.79 20.14 -1.92
N LYS A 594 -17.55 20.67 -0.96
CA LYS A 594 -17.05 21.56 0.13
C LYS A 594 -15.81 20.96 0.84
N PRO A 595 -14.77 21.78 1.13
CA PRO A 595 -13.57 21.31 1.81
C PRO A 595 -13.89 20.90 3.26
N ALA A 596 -13.39 19.73 3.67
CA ALA A 596 -13.37 19.35 5.08
C ALA A 596 -12.31 20.20 5.81
N ARG A 597 -12.64 20.70 7.00
CA ARG A 597 -11.68 21.39 7.88
C ARG A 597 -10.61 20.40 8.34
N GLN A 598 -9.46 20.36 7.65
CA GLN A 598 -8.25 19.73 8.18
C GLN A 598 -7.60 20.70 9.19
N THR A 599 -7.46 20.24 10.43
CA THR A 599 -6.63 20.91 11.45
C THR A 599 -5.15 20.75 11.06
N MET A 600 -4.45 21.89 10.96
CA MET A 600 -3.04 21.99 10.60
C MET A 600 -2.14 21.14 11.52
N PHE A 601 -1.07 20.62 10.92
CA PHE A 601 0.02 19.80 11.44
C PHE A 601 0.39 19.99 12.94
N PRO A 602 0.85 18.93 13.64
CA PRO A 602 1.46 19.10 14.94
C PRO A 602 2.71 19.99 14.83
N ARG A 603 2.82 20.99 15.72
CA ARG A 603 4.02 21.82 15.86
C ARG A 603 5.23 20.91 16.08
N VAL A 604 6.26 21.05 15.24
CA VAL A 604 7.59 20.49 15.49
C VAL A 604 8.09 21.10 16.81
N SER A 605 8.17 20.29 17.86
CA SER A 605 8.74 20.68 19.14
C SER A 605 10.24 20.93 18.96
N ARG A 606 10.67 22.17 19.21
CA ARG A 606 12.09 22.55 19.35
C ARG A 606 12.78 21.61 20.34
N VAL A 607 13.73 20.80 19.87
CA VAL A 607 14.67 20.11 20.74
C VAL A 607 15.61 21.17 21.32
N GLY A 608 15.40 21.50 22.59
CA GLY A 608 16.30 22.37 23.35
C GLY A 608 17.63 21.67 23.60
N ARG A 609 18.71 22.34 23.20
CA ARG A 609 20.04 22.09 23.74
C ARG A 609 19.99 22.40 25.24
N ASN A 610 20.38 21.45 26.09
CA ASN A 610 21.17 21.75 27.28
C ASN A 610 21.89 20.50 27.77
N ALA A 611 23.21 20.65 27.91
CA ALA A 611 24.12 19.74 28.57
C ALA A 611 23.88 19.74 30.09
N GLY A 612 24.16 18.62 30.76
CA GLY A 612 24.19 18.56 32.22
C GLY A 612 24.23 17.14 32.79
N SER A 613 25.43 16.71 33.14
CA SER A 613 25.86 15.47 33.79
C SER A 613 25.21 15.13 35.14
N ARG A 614 25.42 13.85 35.56
CA ARG A 614 25.21 13.17 36.88
C ARG A 614 23.88 12.39 36.91
N GLY A 615 23.80 11.10 37.22
CA GLY A 615 24.68 10.16 37.91
C GLY A 615 23.83 9.35 38.91
N ALA A 616 24.09 8.04 39.03
CA ALA A 616 23.50 7.09 40.01
C ALA A 616 22.02 6.72 39.79
N SER A 617 21.47 5.59 40.23
CA SER A 617 21.89 4.27 40.76
C SER A 617 20.59 3.72 41.37
N GLU A 618 20.32 2.41 41.24
CA GLU A 618 19.42 1.64 42.14
C GLU A 618 17.93 2.08 42.21
N ALA A 619 16.95 1.30 42.66
CA ALA A 619 16.73 -0.12 42.85
C ALA A 619 15.21 -0.24 43.08
N ILE A 620 14.63 -1.38 42.68
CA ILE A 620 13.65 -2.18 43.44
C ILE A 620 12.64 -1.41 44.34
N SER A 621 11.34 -1.51 44.05
CA SER A 621 10.32 -2.05 44.97
C SER A 621 8.88 -1.67 44.57
N LYS A 622 8.06 -2.70 44.34
CA LYS A 622 6.67 -2.90 44.76
C LYS A 622 5.92 -1.68 45.35
N SER A 623 4.73 -1.38 44.82
CA SER A 623 3.43 -1.81 45.41
C SER A 623 2.27 -0.83 45.11
N HIS A 624 1.17 -1.40 44.61
CA HIS A 624 -0.23 -1.16 44.99
C HIS A 624 -0.95 0.17 44.67
N CYS A 625 -2.16 -0.07 44.14
CA CYS A 625 -3.42 0.69 44.23
C CYS A 625 -3.61 1.94 43.36
N GLY A 626 -4.67 1.88 42.54
CA GLY A 626 -5.23 2.96 41.75
C GLY A 626 -6.00 2.43 40.55
#